data_AF-A0A968DKB4-F1
#
_entry.id   AF-A0A968DKB4-F1
#
_cell.length_a   1.000
_cell.length_b   1.000
_cell.length_c   1.000
_cell.angle_alpha   90.00
_cell.angle_beta   90.00
_cell.angle_gamma   90.00
#
_symmetry.space_group_name_H-M   'P 1'
#
loop_
_entity.id
_entity.type
_entity.pdbx_description
1 polymer ?
#
loop_
_entity_poly.entity_id
_entity_poly.type
_entity_poly.pdbx_seq_one_letter_code
_entity_poly.pdbx_strand_id
1 'polypeptide(L)'
;MSGKRFSCQWGWIIFVVIVVLIGSVTASGKVIYVDADATGTDDGSSWANAYNNLTVALGAAQSGDEIRVAQGVYKPTEYVPPPPPPPPPPPPPPLENSKELQTTEEAEDRTLTFQLVNGAAMRGGFAGFGEPDPNARDIEVYETILSGDIGIAGYYWDNCYHVILSGWAGPTTLLDGFTITAGYADDYYSSTNSCGGGMHNNTGSPTLINCTFIGNSAVRDGGGMFNNSESTPMLTNCIFTGNSAARDGGGIFNTEHSNPILTGCTFMGNSAIYDGGAICNRTANPTVSNCKFTDNSANHGGGISNWPGDPAVFNCTFTGNSAELGGAVFNAESSPELTNCLFTGNSAREWGGAVGNYSGSSPVLTDCILWNNTPEQIYLGPDDNARITYCDVQGGWPGPGNIDADPCFVEMGNLDLLAYFKFDEADGTTAYDSIGINHGIVHGAHWTSGKINGALNFDGYSDYVEVPGITNPIDMTYMLWIRAHSHNGMWNTLIEFANDAPWFGILSTGHVELYSFVTSAMTISIGQWYHLAVTSDGHASIIYINGNQASNAELPNTRTGAG
;
A
#
# COMPACT_ATOMS: atom_id res chain seq x y z
N MET A 1 11.40 -44.75 -40.50
CA MET A 1 11.46 -44.36 -39.08
C MET A 1 11.03 -42.92 -38.98
N SER A 2 10.10 -42.65 -38.07
CA SER A 2 9.32 -41.42 -37.94
C SER A 2 10.12 -40.23 -37.42
N GLY A 3 10.02 -39.09 -38.10
CA GLY A 3 10.34 -37.78 -37.53
C GLY A 3 9.08 -36.94 -37.47
N LYS A 4 8.48 -36.82 -36.28
CA LYS A 4 7.33 -35.95 -36.01
C LYS A 4 7.79 -34.49 -36.12
N ARG A 5 7.06 -33.68 -36.87
CA ARG A 5 7.16 -32.22 -36.88
C ARG A 5 6.39 -31.67 -35.68
N PHE A 6 7.00 -30.76 -34.93
CA PHE A 6 6.30 -29.84 -34.04
C PHE A 6 6.52 -28.43 -34.59
N SER A 7 5.44 -27.79 -35.02
CA SER A 7 5.40 -26.36 -35.30
C SER A 7 4.87 -25.66 -34.05
N CYS A 8 5.64 -24.72 -33.51
CA CYS A 8 5.14 -23.72 -32.57
C CYS A 8 5.04 -22.40 -33.34
N GLN A 9 3.82 -21.87 -33.47
CA GLN A 9 3.58 -20.49 -33.89
C GLN A 9 2.99 -19.74 -32.69
N TRP A 10 3.40 -18.46 -32.57
CA TRP A 10 2.88 -17.42 -31.66
C TRP A 10 3.32 -17.57 -30.19
N GLY A 11 3.91 -16.59 -29.50
CA GLY A 11 4.33 -15.23 -29.82
C GLY A 11 5.32 -14.79 -28.73
N TRP A 12 6.28 -13.96 -29.08
CA TRP A 12 7.30 -13.46 -28.16
C TRP A 12 6.69 -12.36 -27.28
N ILE A 13 6.65 -12.53 -25.97
CA ILE A 13 6.62 -11.38 -25.05
C ILE A 13 8.07 -10.98 -24.83
N ILE A 14 8.45 -9.85 -25.42
CA ILE A 14 9.71 -9.17 -25.09
C ILE A 14 9.51 -8.59 -23.68
N PHE A 15 10.12 -9.20 -22.66
CA PHE A 15 10.44 -8.45 -21.46
C PHE A 15 11.53 -7.45 -21.85
N VAL A 16 11.15 -6.19 -22.06
CA VAL A 16 12.13 -5.11 -21.97
C VAL A 16 12.42 -4.95 -20.48
N VAL A 17 13.39 -5.73 -19.99
CA VAL A 17 14.12 -5.30 -18.80
C VAL A 17 14.98 -4.13 -19.27
N ILE A 18 14.52 -2.91 -19.04
CA ILE A 18 15.40 -1.74 -19.12
C ILE A 18 16.38 -1.89 -17.94
N VAL A 19 17.47 -2.62 -18.16
CA VAL A 19 18.67 -2.40 -17.37
C VAL A 19 19.23 -1.07 -17.87
N VAL A 20 18.87 0.03 -17.21
CA VAL A 20 19.61 1.27 -17.34
C VAL A 20 21.00 0.98 -16.77
N LEU A 21 21.95 0.62 -17.64
CA LEU A 21 23.35 0.81 -17.35
C LEU A 21 23.56 2.32 -17.32
N ILE A 22 23.43 2.92 -16.13
CA ILE A 22 23.77 4.32 -15.90
C ILE A 22 25.27 4.42 -16.11
N GLY A 23 25.67 4.91 -17.28
CA GLY A 23 27.01 5.43 -17.49
C GLY A 23 27.25 6.51 -16.45
N SER A 24 28.23 6.28 -15.58
CA SER A 24 28.60 7.18 -14.49
C SER A 24 29.02 8.55 -15.05
N VAL A 25 28.13 9.52 -14.93
CA VAL A 25 28.50 10.94 -14.83
C VAL A 25 28.08 11.38 -13.44
N THR A 26 28.92 11.11 -12.44
CA THR A 26 28.71 11.60 -11.08
C THR A 26 29.10 13.07 -11.02
N ALA A 27 28.13 13.97 -11.19
CA ALA A 27 28.04 15.06 -10.25
C ALA A 27 27.23 14.50 -9.07
N SER A 28 27.87 14.23 -7.94
CA SER A 28 27.14 13.85 -6.72
C SER A 28 26.31 15.06 -6.33
N GLY A 29 24.99 14.98 -6.43
CA GLY A 29 24.12 16.01 -5.86
C GLY A 29 24.36 16.14 -4.36
N LYS A 30 24.04 17.31 -3.81
CA LYS A 30 24.16 17.56 -2.37
C LYS A 30 22.98 16.93 -1.64
N VAL A 31 23.20 16.60 -0.36
CA VAL A 31 22.10 16.28 0.56
C VAL A 31 21.60 17.58 1.18
N ILE A 32 20.30 17.83 1.10
CA ILE A 32 19.59 18.94 1.71
C ILE A 32 18.74 18.38 2.85
N TYR A 33 18.92 18.91 4.06
CA TYR A 33 18.15 18.48 5.24
C TYR A 33 16.99 19.44 5.49
N VAL A 34 15.82 18.90 5.83
CA VAL A 34 14.60 19.65 6.12
C VAL A 34 14.00 19.15 7.42
N ASP A 35 13.79 20.05 8.38
CA ASP A 35 13.27 19.74 9.69
C ASP A 35 12.62 20.99 10.30
N ALA A 36 11.33 20.94 10.60
CA ALA A 36 10.60 22.09 11.14
C ALA A 36 11.10 22.49 12.55
N ASP A 37 11.71 21.56 13.27
CA ASP A 37 12.19 21.74 14.65
C ASP A 37 13.67 22.16 14.74
N ALA A 38 14.38 22.25 13.61
CA ALA A 38 15.78 22.67 13.61
C ALA A 38 15.92 24.14 14.06
N THR A 39 17.01 24.43 14.78
CA THR A 39 17.26 25.76 15.39
C THR A 39 18.54 26.42 14.90
N GLY A 40 19.23 25.85 13.91
CA GLY A 40 20.51 26.31 13.40
C GLY A 40 20.39 27.43 12.36
N THR A 41 21.24 27.37 11.33
CA THR A 41 21.37 28.44 10.33
C THR A 41 20.33 28.43 9.21
N ASP A 42 19.40 27.46 9.18
CA ASP A 42 18.34 27.36 8.16
C ASP A 42 18.90 27.36 6.72
N ASP A 43 19.95 26.54 6.48
CA ASP A 43 20.67 26.48 5.20
C ASP A 43 20.68 25.08 4.55
N GLY A 44 20.04 24.11 5.19
CA GLY A 44 19.90 22.74 4.72
C GLY A 44 21.19 21.92 4.75
N SER A 45 22.27 22.40 5.38
CA SER A 45 23.60 21.74 5.33
C SER A 45 23.76 20.52 6.24
N SER A 46 22.93 20.40 7.28
CA SER A 46 22.90 19.29 8.25
C SER A 46 21.56 19.29 8.99
N TRP A 47 21.23 18.24 9.74
CA TRP A 47 20.03 18.24 10.60
C TRP A 47 19.96 19.44 11.56
N ALA A 48 21.10 19.86 12.14
CA ALA A 48 21.12 21.03 13.02
C ALA A 48 20.84 22.35 12.31
N ASN A 49 21.20 22.46 11.03
CA ASN A 49 21.01 23.63 10.18
C ASN A 49 19.97 23.36 9.08
N ALA A 50 19.05 22.41 9.31
CA ALA A 50 18.08 22.00 8.31
C ALA A 50 17.20 23.18 7.91
N TYR A 51 16.64 23.14 6.70
CA TYR A 51 15.61 24.08 6.34
C TYR A 51 14.36 23.83 7.19
N ASN A 52 13.83 24.86 7.84
CA ASN A 52 12.59 24.77 8.60
C ASN A 52 11.35 24.80 7.70
N ASN A 53 11.53 25.11 6.42
CA ASN A 53 10.49 25.21 5.42
C ASN A 53 10.84 24.37 4.18
N LEU A 54 9.98 23.38 3.88
CA LEU A 54 10.19 22.47 2.76
C LEU A 54 10.07 23.17 1.40
N THR A 55 9.21 24.18 1.25
CA THR A 55 9.11 24.95 0.01
C THR A 55 10.41 25.70 -0.30
N VAL A 56 11.07 26.24 0.72
CA VAL A 56 12.39 26.88 0.58
C VAL A 56 13.46 25.85 0.19
N ALA A 57 13.46 24.68 0.82
CA ALA A 57 14.38 23.60 0.49
C ALA A 57 14.22 23.11 -0.97
N LEU A 58 12.98 22.97 -1.45
CA LEU A 58 12.66 22.65 -2.85
C LEU A 58 13.19 23.74 -3.80
N GLY A 59 13.06 25.02 -3.44
CA GLY A 59 13.62 26.14 -4.21
C GLY A 59 15.16 26.14 -4.29
N ALA A 60 15.84 25.52 -3.32
CA ALA A 60 17.30 25.42 -3.25
C ALA A 60 17.86 24.14 -3.91
N ALA A 61 17.01 23.19 -4.28
CA ALA A 61 17.37 21.90 -4.84
C ALA A 61 17.56 21.95 -6.37
N GLN A 62 18.41 21.07 -6.87
CA GLN A 62 18.68 20.89 -8.30
C GLN A 62 18.58 19.41 -8.67
N SER A 63 18.57 19.14 -9.98
CA SER A 63 18.59 17.77 -10.48
C SER A 63 19.82 17.01 -9.94
N GLY A 64 19.59 15.82 -9.39
CA GLY A 64 20.61 14.99 -8.75
C GLY A 64 20.72 15.18 -7.23
N ASP A 65 20.15 16.23 -6.65
CA ASP A 65 20.16 16.45 -5.19
C ASP A 65 19.25 15.47 -4.45
N GLU A 66 19.59 15.18 -3.19
CA GLU A 66 18.76 14.41 -2.25
C GLU A 66 18.21 15.34 -1.16
N ILE A 67 16.89 15.45 -1.03
CA ILE A 67 16.20 16.18 0.03
C ILE A 67 15.74 15.17 1.08
N ARG A 68 16.28 15.24 2.29
CA ARG A 68 15.89 14.41 3.44
C ARG A 68 15.00 15.22 4.36
N VAL A 69 13.81 14.72 4.62
CA VAL A 69 12.78 15.40 5.38
C VAL A 69 12.53 14.62 6.67
N ALA A 70 12.64 15.29 7.80
CA ALA A 70 12.35 14.72 9.11
C ALA A 70 10.86 14.38 9.27
N GLN A 71 10.53 13.66 10.33
CA GLN A 71 9.17 13.48 10.80
C GLN A 71 8.50 14.84 11.04
N GLY A 72 7.18 14.88 10.87
CA GLY A 72 6.39 16.08 11.13
C GLY A 72 5.44 16.45 9.98
N VAL A 73 4.74 17.55 10.17
CA VAL A 73 3.72 18.06 9.23
C VAL A 73 4.25 19.29 8.52
N TYR A 74 4.37 19.19 7.19
CA TYR A 74 4.84 20.26 6.32
C TYR A 74 3.69 20.76 5.46
N LYS A 75 3.47 22.07 5.50
CA LYS A 75 2.45 22.78 4.72
C LYS A 75 3.12 23.63 3.64
N PRO A 76 2.56 23.74 2.42
CA PRO A 76 3.12 24.62 1.41
C PRO A 76 2.91 26.08 1.84
N THR A 77 3.96 26.90 1.69
CA THR A 77 3.91 28.35 1.98
C THR A 77 4.36 29.15 0.76
N GLU A 78 4.06 30.45 0.72
CA GLU A 78 4.64 31.34 -0.29
C GLU A 78 6.17 31.28 -0.23
N TYR A 79 6.82 31.24 -1.40
CA TYR A 79 8.26 31.40 -1.47
C TYR A 79 8.62 32.87 -1.22
N VAL A 80 9.06 33.17 0.00
CA VAL A 80 9.64 34.48 0.33
C VAL A 80 11.16 34.36 0.19
N PRO A 81 11.79 34.89 -0.89
CA PRO A 81 13.23 34.91 -0.97
C PRO A 81 13.81 35.66 0.22
N PRO A 82 14.98 35.26 0.76
CA PRO A 82 15.58 35.95 1.89
C PRO A 82 15.71 37.43 1.57
N PRO A 83 15.30 38.33 2.49
CA PRO A 83 15.30 39.76 2.21
C PRO A 83 16.73 40.20 1.83
N PRO A 84 16.89 41.01 0.76
CA PRO A 84 18.19 41.60 0.48
C PRO A 84 18.65 42.40 1.71
N PRO A 85 19.99 42.49 1.97
CA PRO A 85 20.50 43.19 3.14
C PRO A 85 19.89 44.59 3.24
N PRO A 86 19.44 45.00 4.44
CA PRO A 86 18.59 46.18 4.58
C PRO A 86 19.29 47.42 4.02
N PRO A 87 18.64 48.18 3.11
CA PRO A 87 19.14 49.50 2.75
C PRO A 87 19.14 50.42 3.97
N PRO A 88 20.05 51.43 4.03
CA PRO A 88 20.12 52.34 5.16
C PRO A 88 18.76 53.04 5.40
N PRO A 89 18.39 53.29 6.67
CA PRO A 89 17.03 53.69 7.03
C PRO A 89 16.65 55.04 6.36
N PRO A 90 15.49 55.13 5.70
CA PRO A 90 14.95 56.41 5.23
C PRO A 90 14.46 57.26 6.41
N PRO A 91 14.39 58.60 6.25
CA PRO A 91 13.89 59.51 7.29
C PRO A 91 12.42 59.23 7.63
N PRO A 92 11.98 59.53 8.87
CA PRO A 92 10.65 59.16 9.35
C PRO A 92 9.54 59.87 8.56
N PRO A 93 8.44 59.17 8.20
CA PRO A 93 7.28 59.80 7.57
C PRO A 93 6.43 60.60 8.57
N PRO A 94 5.60 61.56 8.10
CA PRO A 94 4.68 62.30 8.97
C PRO A 94 3.56 61.40 9.49
N LEU A 95 3.10 61.70 10.71
CA LEU A 95 1.98 61.03 11.37
C LEU A 95 0.68 61.30 10.61
N GLU A 96 0.08 60.25 10.04
CA GLU A 96 -1.33 60.25 9.64
C GLU A 96 -2.15 59.23 10.43
N ASN A 97 -3.23 59.76 11.01
CA ASN A 97 -4.26 59.04 11.72
C ASN A 97 -5.32 58.56 10.71
N SER A 98 -5.62 57.27 10.67
CA SER A 98 -6.94 56.71 11.00
C SER A 98 -6.95 55.21 10.74
N LYS A 99 -7.13 54.45 11.83
CA LYS A 99 -7.44 53.02 11.80
C LYS A 99 -8.86 52.85 11.25
N GLU A 100 -8.99 52.22 10.09
CA GLU A 100 -10.14 51.35 9.85
C GLU A 100 -9.75 49.94 10.29
N LEU A 101 -10.50 49.43 11.27
CA LEU A 101 -10.37 48.06 11.74
C LEU A 101 -11.05 47.16 10.70
N GLN A 102 -10.30 46.74 9.68
CA GLN A 102 -10.72 45.68 8.78
C GLN A 102 -10.47 44.34 9.45
N THR A 103 -11.55 43.60 9.68
CA THR A 103 -11.51 42.15 9.89
C THR A 103 -11.24 41.50 8.54
N THR A 104 -9.97 41.45 8.14
CA THR A 104 -9.49 40.66 7.01
C THR A 104 -8.67 39.52 7.58
N GLU A 105 -9.31 38.38 7.84
CA GLU A 105 -8.60 37.11 7.61
C GLU A 105 -8.32 37.11 6.10
N GLU A 106 -7.10 37.42 5.72
CA GLU A 106 -6.67 37.29 4.33
C GLU A 106 -6.86 35.82 3.96
N ALA A 107 -7.73 35.53 2.99
CA ALA A 107 -7.91 34.19 2.49
C ALA A 107 -6.56 33.71 1.94
N GLU A 108 -6.01 32.65 2.53
CA GLU A 108 -4.74 32.08 2.10
C GLU A 108 -4.78 31.71 0.61
N ASP A 109 -3.64 31.86 -0.08
CA ASP A 109 -3.53 31.48 -1.48
C ASP A 109 -3.60 29.96 -1.61
N ARG A 110 -4.76 29.45 -2.05
CA ARG A 110 -5.00 28.01 -2.25
C ARG A 110 -4.20 27.41 -3.40
N THR A 111 -3.47 28.21 -4.17
CA THR A 111 -2.55 27.73 -5.20
C THR A 111 -1.17 27.30 -4.66
N LEU A 112 -0.91 27.53 -3.37
CA LEU A 112 0.28 27.01 -2.69
C LEU A 112 0.39 25.49 -2.84
N THR A 113 1.58 25.00 -3.16
CA THR A 113 1.83 23.57 -3.42
C THR A 113 3.30 23.19 -3.18
N PHE A 114 3.59 21.90 -3.03
CA PHE A 114 4.95 21.38 -3.17
C PHE A 114 5.25 21.07 -4.64
N GLN A 115 5.99 21.96 -5.29
CA GLN A 115 6.45 21.75 -6.67
C GLN A 115 7.65 20.81 -6.69
N LEU A 116 7.51 19.64 -7.34
CA LEU A 116 8.63 18.71 -7.49
C LEU A 116 9.74 19.30 -8.36
N VAL A 117 10.99 19.03 -7.98
CA VAL A 117 12.19 19.44 -8.70
C VAL A 117 12.66 18.30 -9.59
N ASN A 118 12.69 18.53 -10.91
CA ASN A 118 13.00 17.49 -11.89
C ASN A 118 14.38 16.83 -11.64
N GLY A 119 14.35 15.52 -11.39
CA GLY A 119 15.52 14.68 -11.13
C GLY A 119 16.13 14.81 -9.74
N ALA A 120 15.50 15.53 -8.81
CA ALA A 120 15.84 15.48 -7.39
C ALA A 120 15.13 14.30 -6.72
N ALA A 121 15.73 13.75 -5.67
CA ALA A 121 15.14 12.72 -4.83
C ALA A 121 14.71 13.32 -3.49
N MET A 122 13.41 13.25 -3.18
CA MET A 122 12.86 13.69 -1.90
C MET A 122 12.46 12.46 -1.08
N ARG A 123 12.93 12.38 0.16
CA ARG A 123 12.78 11.22 1.05
C ARG A 123 12.30 11.66 2.44
N GLY A 124 11.14 11.16 2.85
CA GLY A 124 10.59 11.30 4.19
C GLY A 124 10.94 10.10 5.06
N GLY A 125 10.46 10.09 6.31
CA GLY A 125 10.67 8.99 7.24
C GLY A 125 11.92 9.12 8.11
N PHE A 126 12.53 10.30 8.23
CA PHE A 126 13.75 10.49 9.04
C PHE A 126 13.45 10.99 10.45
N ALA A 127 14.21 10.51 11.43
CA ALA A 127 14.08 10.92 12.82
C ALA A 127 14.28 12.43 13.03
N GLY A 128 15.28 13.01 12.35
CA GLY A 128 15.52 14.45 12.38
C GLY A 128 16.30 14.97 13.58
N PHE A 129 16.38 16.29 13.68
CA PHE A 129 17.07 17.05 14.71
C PHE A 129 16.51 16.72 16.10
N GLY A 130 17.42 16.56 17.08
CA GLY A 130 17.06 16.27 18.47
C GLY A 130 17.00 14.77 18.81
N GLU A 131 16.88 13.90 17.81
CA GLU A 131 16.86 12.44 18.01
C GLU A 131 18.27 11.84 18.23
N PRO A 132 18.40 10.68 18.93
CA PRO A 132 19.69 10.04 19.18
C PRO A 132 20.46 9.66 17.90
N ASP A 133 19.74 9.23 16.86
CA ASP A 133 20.26 9.09 15.50
C ASP A 133 19.35 9.85 14.53
N PRO A 134 19.68 11.12 14.20
CA PRO A 134 18.91 11.93 13.26
C PRO A 134 18.79 11.33 11.86
N ASN A 135 19.68 10.41 11.47
CA ASN A 135 19.64 9.74 10.17
C ASN A 135 18.89 8.40 10.20
N ALA A 136 18.37 7.97 11.35
CA ALA A 136 17.51 6.81 11.41
C ALA A 136 16.30 7.06 10.50
N ARG A 137 16.05 6.12 9.58
CA ARG A 137 14.96 6.20 8.62
C ARG A 137 14.04 5.01 8.77
N ASP A 138 12.81 5.29 9.15
CA ASP A 138 11.72 4.34 9.27
C ASP A 138 10.42 5.11 9.01
N ILE A 139 9.75 4.78 7.91
CA ILE A 139 8.55 5.50 7.45
C ILE A 139 7.33 5.24 8.33
N GLU A 140 7.32 4.16 9.11
CA GLU A 140 6.23 3.83 10.03
C GLU A 140 6.41 4.53 11.38
N VAL A 141 7.66 4.80 11.78
CA VAL A 141 7.99 5.44 13.07
C VAL A 141 8.10 6.95 12.94
N TYR A 142 8.78 7.44 11.89
CA TYR A 142 9.12 8.85 11.71
C TYR A 142 8.29 9.48 10.60
N GLU A 143 6.96 9.42 10.73
CA GLU A 143 6.04 9.83 9.68
C GLU A 143 6.28 11.28 9.20
N THR A 144 6.46 11.44 7.89
CA THR A 144 6.57 12.75 7.24
C THR A 144 5.30 13.03 6.43
N ILE A 145 4.56 14.06 6.84
CA ILE A 145 3.26 14.41 6.27
C ILE A 145 3.38 15.69 5.45
N LEU A 146 3.02 15.62 4.17
CA LEU A 146 2.76 16.75 3.30
C LEU A 146 1.26 17.06 3.36
N SER A 147 0.90 18.18 3.97
CA SER A 147 -0.49 18.54 4.24
C SER A 147 -0.90 19.79 3.48
N GLY A 148 -2.04 19.71 2.80
CA GLY A 148 -2.70 20.84 2.17
C GLY A 148 -3.54 21.72 3.10
N ASP A 149 -3.60 21.40 4.40
CA ASP A 149 -4.33 22.15 5.45
C ASP A 149 -3.70 23.53 5.71
N ILE A 150 -3.77 24.44 4.74
CA ILE A 150 -3.35 25.83 4.87
C ILE A 150 -4.51 26.67 5.45
N GLY A 151 -4.18 27.83 6.04
CA GLY A 151 -5.19 28.68 6.68
C GLY A 151 -5.59 28.15 8.06
N ILE A 152 -6.90 27.99 8.27
CA ILE A 152 -7.48 27.61 9.55
C ILE A 152 -7.40 26.09 9.70
N ALA A 153 -6.61 25.64 10.67
CA ALA A 153 -6.38 24.22 10.91
C ALA A 153 -7.69 23.40 11.02
N GLY A 154 -7.79 22.36 10.20
CA GLY A 154 -8.90 21.41 10.16
C GLY A 154 -10.11 21.87 9.35
N TYR A 155 -10.06 23.04 8.74
CA TYR A 155 -11.10 23.50 7.80
C TYR A 155 -10.68 23.14 6.38
N TYR A 156 -11.55 22.48 5.63
CA TYR A 156 -11.18 21.93 4.33
C TYR A 156 -11.34 22.92 3.17
N TRP A 157 -12.09 24.01 3.35
CA TRP A 157 -12.42 24.93 2.26
C TRP A 157 -11.29 25.91 1.93
N ASP A 158 -10.34 26.07 2.84
CA ASP A 158 -9.13 26.86 2.69
C ASP A 158 -7.90 26.00 2.40
N ASN A 159 -8.03 24.67 2.41
CA ASN A 159 -6.97 23.78 1.95
C ASN A 159 -6.48 24.11 0.54
N CYS A 160 -5.19 23.90 0.28
CA CYS A 160 -4.64 24.06 -1.06
C CYS A 160 -5.34 23.14 -2.07
N TYR A 161 -5.39 23.56 -3.33
CA TYR A 161 -5.97 22.74 -4.40
C TYR A 161 -5.17 21.45 -4.63
N HIS A 162 -3.84 21.55 -4.68
CA HIS A 162 -2.95 20.42 -4.95
C HIS A 162 -1.84 20.39 -3.90
N VAL A 163 -1.75 19.31 -3.12
CA VAL A 163 -0.62 19.17 -2.19
C VAL A 163 0.70 19.11 -2.97
N ILE A 164 0.70 18.39 -4.11
CA ILE A 164 1.88 18.25 -4.96
C ILE A 164 1.56 18.56 -6.42
N LEU A 165 2.40 19.38 -7.05
CA LEU A 165 2.48 19.51 -8.50
C LEU A 165 3.79 18.88 -9.00
N SER A 166 3.68 17.92 -9.91
CA SER A 166 4.88 17.36 -10.54
C SER A 166 5.44 18.26 -11.63
N GLY A 167 4.56 18.98 -12.35
CA GLY A 167 4.90 19.61 -13.63
C GLY A 167 5.66 18.64 -14.54
N TRP A 168 6.77 19.10 -15.14
CA TRP A 168 7.65 18.35 -16.05
C TRP A 168 8.63 17.39 -15.34
N ALA A 169 8.37 17.02 -14.08
CA ALA A 169 9.22 16.09 -13.34
C ALA A 169 9.28 14.72 -14.06
N GLY A 170 10.46 14.33 -14.55
CA GLY A 170 10.69 13.05 -15.21
C GLY A 170 10.90 11.90 -14.22
N PRO A 171 11.11 10.67 -14.73
CA PRO A 171 11.19 9.44 -13.93
C PRO A 171 12.37 9.37 -12.95
N THR A 172 13.37 10.23 -13.13
CA THR A 172 14.48 10.39 -12.17
C THR A 172 14.10 11.22 -10.95
N THR A 173 12.95 11.90 -10.97
CA THR A 173 12.40 12.61 -9.81
C THR A 173 11.78 11.57 -8.89
N LEU A 174 12.24 11.52 -7.63
CA LEU A 174 11.79 10.52 -6.66
C LEU A 174 11.06 11.20 -5.51
N LEU A 175 9.93 10.62 -5.11
CA LEU A 175 9.25 10.88 -3.85
C LEU A 175 9.15 9.55 -3.08
N ASP A 176 9.73 9.47 -1.87
CA ASP A 176 9.81 8.22 -1.11
C ASP A 176 9.44 8.41 0.37
N GLY A 177 8.37 7.74 0.83
CA GLY A 177 8.02 7.65 2.25
C GLY A 177 7.29 8.88 2.80
N PHE A 178 6.31 9.41 2.05
CA PHE A 178 5.49 10.54 2.49
C PHE A 178 4.01 10.17 2.62
N THR A 179 3.35 10.74 3.62
CA THR A 179 1.88 10.84 3.65
C THR A 179 1.46 12.16 2.99
N ILE A 180 0.52 12.11 2.04
CA ILE A 180 -0.01 13.23 1.27
C ILE A 180 -1.50 13.36 1.59
N THR A 181 -1.88 14.47 2.20
CA THR A 181 -3.24 14.66 2.72
C THR A 181 -3.74 16.09 2.60
N ALA A 182 -5.04 16.27 2.80
CA ALA A 182 -5.70 17.56 2.86
C ALA A 182 -5.61 18.40 1.57
N GLY A 183 -5.45 17.76 0.42
CA GLY A 183 -5.68 18.42 -0.87
C GLY A 183 -7.17 18.55 -1.19
N TYR A 184 -7.62 19.73 -1.63
CA TYR A 184 -9.03 20.01 -1.91
C TYR A 184 -9.21 20.79 -3.23
N ALA A 185 -9.16 20.09 -4.36
CA ALA A 185 -9.27 20.68 -5.70
C ALA A 185 -10.73 20.98 -6.08
N ASP A 186 -11.31 22.09 -5.59
CA ASP A 186 -12.74 22.42 -5.74
C ASP A 186 -13.06 23.61 -6.65
N ASP A 187 -12.10 24.16 -7.38
CA ASP A 187 -12.36 25.26 -8.32
C ASP A 187 -13.00 24.76 -9.61
N TYR A 188 -14.33 24.74 -9.62
CA TYR A 188 -15.17 24.27 -10.74
C TYR A 188 -14.89 24.96 -12.07
N TYR A 189 -14.32 26.17 -12.06
CA TYR A 189 -14.06 26.95 -13.27
C TYR A 189 -12.64 26.78 -13.81
N SER A 190 -11.76 26.13 -13.06
CA SER A 190 -10.38 25.86 -13.47
C SER A 190 -10.24 24.44 -14.00
N SER A 191 -9.64 24.30 -15.18
CA SER A 191 -9.33 22.98 -15.74
C SER A 191 -8.30 22.22 -14.90
N THR A 192 -7.44 22.96 -14.18
CA THR A 192 -6.33 22.45 -13.36
C THR A 192 -6.78 22.27 -11.91
N ASN A 193 -7.30 23.33 -11.29
CA ASN A 193 -7.59 23.38 -9.84
C ASN A 193 -8.88 22.64 -9.44
N SER A 194 -9.50 21.92 -10.37
CA SER A 194 -10.63 21.01 -10.10
C SER A 194 -10.22 19.54 -10.03
N CYS A 195 -8.92 19.21 -10.21
CA CYS A 195 -8.43 17.84 -10.31
C CYS A 195 -7.19 17.60 -9.47
N GLY A 196 -6.90 16.35 -9.08
CA GLY A 196 -5.62 16.01 -8.45
C GLY A 196 -5.43 16.67 -7.08
N GLY A 197 -6.32 16.38 -6.12
CA GLY A 197 -6.25 16.97 -4.79
C GLY A 197 -4.91 16.68 -4.10
N GLY A 198 -4.52 15.41 -4.05
CA GLY A 198 -3.21 15.02 -3.50
C GLY A 198 -2.06 15.37 -4.46
N MET A 199 -2.13 14.93 -5.70
CA MET A 199 -1.11 15.20 -6.72
C MET A 199 -1.71 15.45 -8.10
N HIS A 200 -1.19 16.45 -8.81
CA HIS A 200 -1.53 16.70 -10.20
C HIS A 200 -0.29 16.58 -11.09
N ASN A 201 -0.26 15.51 -11.89
CA ASN A 201 0.78 15.22 -12.88
C ASN A 201 0.34 15.71 -14.26
N ASN A 202 0.92 16.83 -14.68
CA ASN A 202 0.72 17.40 -16.01
C ASN A 202 2.05 17.39 -16.75
N THR A 203 2.17 16.53 -17.76
CA THR A 203 3.44 16.16 -18.45
C THR A 203 4.50 15.53 -17.54
N GLY A 204 4.12 15.15 -16.32
CA GLY A 204 5.02 14.65 -15.29
C GLY A 204 4.99 13.15 -15.19
N SER A 205 6.16 12.54 -15.01
CA SER A 205 6.32 11.11 -14.82
C SER A 205 7.24 10.80 -13.63
N PRO A 206 7.01 11.36 -12.42
CA PRO A 206 7.85 11.07 -11.25
C PRO A 206 7.76 9.60 -10.82
N THR A 207 8.77 9.15 -10.09
CA THR A 207 8.77 7.86 -9.37
C THR A 207 8.34 8.09 -7.93
N LEU A 208 7.33 7.34 -7.47
CA LEU A 208 6.81 7.37 -6.11
C LEU A 208 7.00 6.01 -5.45
N ILE A 209 7.51 6.00 -4.23
CA ILE A 209 7.80 4.77 -3.48
C ILE A 209 7.28 4.93 -2.05
N ASN A 210 6.53 3.96 -1.53
CA ASN A 210 6.05 3.98 -0.15
C ASN A 210 5.30 5.27 0.23
N CYS A 211 4.54 5.85 -0.71
CA CYS A 211 3.76 7.07 -0.45
C CYS A 211 2.31 6.73 -0.14
N THR A 212 1.70 7.48 0.77
CA THR A 212 0.28 7.32 1.16
C THR A 212 -0.50 8.57 0.78
N PHE A 213 -1.46 8.45 -0.14
CA PHE A 213 -2.45 9.48 -0.45
C PHE A 213 -3.72 9.21 0.37
N ILE A 214 -4.03 10.09 1.31
CA ILE A 214 -5.15 9.89 2.24
C ILE A 214 -6.08 11.11 2.28
N GLY A 215 -7.39 10.86 2.16
CA GLY A 215 -8.42 11.89 2.41
C GLY A 215 -8.35 13.10 1.48
N ASN A 216 -7.75 12.97 0.29
CA ASN A 216 -7.70 14.06 -0.68
C ASN A 216 -8.97 14.07 -1.54
N SER A 217 -9.38 15.27 -1.97
CA SER A 217 -10.63 15.44 -2.71
C SER A 217 -10.50 16.35 -3.92
N ALA A 218 -11.28 16.05 -4.96
CA ALA A 218 -11.41 16.86 -6.17
C ALA A 218 -12.88 16.99 -6.59
N VAL A 219 -13.30 18.18 -7.05
CA VAL A 219 -14.67 18.41 -7.56
C VAL A 219 -14.86 17.83 -8.96
N ARG A 220 -13.77 17.57 -9.69
CA ARG A 220 -13.81 16.91 -10.99
C ARG A 220 -13.13 15.56 -10.89
N ASP A 221 -11.83 15.48 -11.14
CA ASP A 221 -11.18 14.20 -11.42
C ASP A 221 -9.95 13.95 -10.54
N GLY A 222 -9.70 12.71 -10.11
CA GLY A 222 -8.46 12.33 -9.43
C GLY A 222 -8.36 12.91 -8.02
N GLY A 223 -9.17 12.42 -7.07
CA GLY A 223 -9.13 12.90 -5.69
C GLY A 223 -7.73 12.78 -5.07
N GLY A 224 -7.14 11.58 -5.17
CA GLY A 224 -5.76 11.34 -4.77
C GLY A 224 -4.74 11.85 -5.80
N MET A 225 -4.88 11.45 -7.06
CA MET A 225 -3.96 11.80 -8.14
C MET A 225 -4.65 11.97 -9.49
N PHE A 226 -4.22 12.97 -10.25
CA PHE A 226 -4.66 13.19 -11.63
C PHE A 226 -3.45 13.16 -12.57
N ASN A 227 -3.52 12.35 -13.63
CA ASN A 227 -2.48 12.21 -14.64
C ASN A 227 -3.04 12.60 -16.02
N ASN A 228 -2.44 13.64 -16.62
CA ASN A 228 -2.80 14.07 -17.97
C ASN A 228 -1.58 14.42 -18.84
N SER A 229 -1.83 14.64 -20.12
CA SER A 229 -0.84 15.04 -21.12
C SER A 229 0.38 14.10 -21.16
N GLU A 230 0.13 12.82 -21.48
CA GLU A 230 1.15 11.77 -21.64
C GLU A 230 2.00 11.49 -20.38
N SER A 231 1.44 11.74 -19.19
CA SER A 231 2.10 11.47 -17.91
C SER A 231 2.22 9.96 -17.63
N THR A 232 3.40 9.49 -17.22
CA THR A 232 3.68 8.06 -16.96
C THR A 232 4.35 7.84 -15.59
N PRO A 233 3.76 8.33 -14.48
CA PRO A 233 4.38 8.16 -13.17
C PRO A 233 4.50 6.68 -12.79
N MET A 234 5.55 6.35 -12.07
CA MET A 234 5.83 5.00 -11.58
C MET A 234 5.57 4.93 -10.09
N LEU A 235 4.62 4.11 -9.66
CA LEU A 235 4.23 3.98 -8.25
C LEU A 235 4.56 2.57 -7.76
N THR A 236 5.33 2.49 -6.68
CA THR A 236 5.67 1.23 -6.00
C THR A 236 5.27 1.30 -4.54
N ASN A 237 4.55 0.30 -4.05
CA ASN A 237 4.12 0.21 -2.64
C ASN A 237 3.41 1.46 -2.13
N CYS A 238 2.63 2.12 -3.00
CA CYS A 238 1.88 3.31 -2.63
C CYS A 238 0.47 2.93 -2.17
N ILE A 239 -0.08 3.72 -1.25
CA ILE A 239 -1.42 3.54 -0.69
C ILE A 239 -2.29 4.73 -1.10
N PHE A 240 -3.48 4.47 -1.62
CA PHE A 240 -4.53 5.45 -1.83
C PHE A 240 -5.71 5.06 -0.97
N THR A 241 -6.03 5.85 0.05
CA THR A 241 -7.09 5.51 1.00
C THR A 241 -8.03 6.67 1.29
N GLY A 242 -9.34 6.44 1.19
CA GLY A 242 -10.34 7.46 1.51
C GLY A 242 -10.29 8.72 0.65
N ASN A 243 -9.73 8.65 -0.56
CA ASN A 243 -9.73 9.79 -1.49
C ASN A 243 -11.06 9.84 -2.26
N SER A 244 -11.52 11.05 -2.61
CA SER A 244 -12.82 11.25 -3.25
C SER A 244 -12.80 12.17 -4.46
N ALA A 245 -13.58 11.84 -5.49
CA ALA A 245 -13.82 12.72 -6.63
C ALA A 245 -15.32 12.89 -6.89
N ALA A 246 -15.79 14.13 -7.09
CA ALA A 246 -17.19 14.36 -7.42
C ALA A 246 -17.53 14.01 -8.88
N ARG A 247 -16.53 13.67 -9.69
CA ARG A 247 -16.73 13.09 -11.02
C ARG A 247 -16.09 11.71 -11.15
N ASP A 248 -14.80 11.65 -11.46
CA ASP A 248 -14.14 10.42 -11.91
C ASP A 248 -12.80 10.19 -11.17
N GLY A 249 -12.46 8.93 -10.87
CA GLY A 249 -11.16 8.56 -10.31
C GLY A 249 -10.97 9.05 -8.86
N GLY A 250 -11.65 8.45 -7.89
CA GLY A 250 -11.51 8.84 -6.48
C GLY A 250 -10.06 8.74 -5.99
N GLY A 251 -9.41 7.62 -6.28
CA GLY A 251 -7.97 7.44 -6.08
C GLY A 251 -7.14 8.12 -7.18
N ILE A 252 -7.21 7.59 -8.41
CA ILE A 252 -6.44 8.05 -9.56
C ILE A 252 -7.34 8.26 -10.77
N PHE A 253 -7.15 9.37 -11.48
CA PHE A 253 -7.71 9.57 -12.82
C PHE A 253 -6.60 9.69 -13.86
N ASN A 254 -6.67 8.89 -14.92
CA ASN A 254 -5.73 8.88 -16.03
C ASN A 254 -6.42 9.32 -17.31
N THR A 255 -5.85 10.31 -17.99
CA THR A 255 -6.37 10.79 -19.28
C THR A 255 -5.29 11.15 -20.27
N GLU A 256 -5.65 11.36 -21.54
CA GLU A 256 -4.76 11.89 -22.58
C GLU A 256 -3.51 11.01 -22.74
N HIS A 257 -3.72 9.70 -22.88
CA HIS A 257 -2.66 8.70 -23.04
C HIS A 257 -1.65 8.66 -21.87
N SER A 258 -2.05 9.12 -20.69
CA SER A 258 -1.26 9.00 -19.47
C SER A 258 -1.34 7.58 -18.93
N ASN A 259 -0.21 6.87 -18.94
CA ASN A 259 -0.15 5.43 -18.66
C ASN A 259 0.75 5.18 -17.45
N PRO A 260 0.28 5.38 -16.21
CA PRO A 260 1.07 5.09 -15.03
C PRO A 260 1.37 3.59 -14.91
N ILE A 261 2.46 3.28 -14.20
CA ILE A 261 2.84 1.91 -13.83
C ILE A 261 2.65 1.76 -12.33
N LEU A 262 1.75 0.88 -11.91
CA LEU A 262 1.39 0.63 -10.52
C LEU A 262 1.86 -0.77 -10.11
N THR A 263 2.71 -0.84 -9.08
CA THR A 263 3.24 -2.12 -8.56
C THR A 263 3.09 -2.17 -7.06
N GLY A 264 2.48 -3.24 -6.51
CA GLY A 264 2.39 -3.41 -5.06
C GLY A 264 1.51 -2.35 -4.37
N CYS A 265 0.66 -1.64 -5.11
CA CYS A 265 -0.13 -0.53 -4.58
C CYS A 265 -1.45 -1.01 -3.97
N THR A 266 -1.95 -0.26 -2.98
CA THR A 266 -3.23 -0.53 -2.32
C THR A 266 -4.19 0.62 -2.51
N PHE A 267 -5.41 0.33 -2.95
CA PHE A 267 -6.52 1.27 -3.09
C PHE A 267 -7.64 0.85 -2.15
N MET A 268 -7.93 1.64 -1.12
CA MET A 268 -8.89 1.30 -0.08
C MET A 268 -9.90 2.40 0.18
N GLY A 269 -11.21 2.10 0.11
CA GLY A 269 -12.23 3.07 0.49
C GLY A 269 -12.23 4.37 -0.34
N ASN A 270 -11.69 4.36 -1.56
CA ASN A 270 -11.73 5.52 -2.43
C ASN A 270 -13.09 5.58 -3.15
N SER A 271 -13.57 6.80 -3.41
CA SER A 271 -14.90 7.00 -3.97
C SER A 271 -14.94 8.01 -5.13
N ALA A 272 -15.74 7.70 -6.15
CA ALA A 272 -16.10 8.65 -7.19
C ALA A 272 -17.62 8.68 -7.35
N ILE A 273 -18.20 9.77 -7.84
CA ILE A 273 -19.64 9.77 -8.14
C ILE A 273 -19.93 8.95 -9.40
N TYR A 274 -19.15 9.12 -10.47
CA TYR A 274 -19.44 8.49 -11.76
C TYR A 274 -18.53 7.30 -12.02
N ASP A 275 -17.26 7.51 -12.33
CA ASP A 275 -16.41 6.45 -12.86
C ASP A 275 -15.18 6.20 -11.98
N GLY A 276 -14.90 4.94 -11.66
CA GLY A 276 -13.63 4.51 -11.07
C GLY A 276 -13.44 5.00 -9.63
N GLY A 277 -13.97 4.27 -8.66
CA GLY A 277 -13.79 4.63 -7.25
C GLY A 277 -12.31 4.66 -6.88
N ALA A 278 -11.55 3.63 -7.25
CA ALA A 278 -10.10 3.65 -7.15
C ALA A 278 -9.42 4.27 -8.37
N ILE A 279 -9.67 3.76 -9.58
CA ILE A 279 -8.98 4.22 -10.79
C ILE A 279 -9.99 4.42 -11.93
N CYS A 280 -9.94 5.57 -12.58
CA CYS A 280 -10.62 5.79 -13.86
C CYS A 280 -9.60 6.02 -14.97
N ASN A 281 -9.74 5.28 -16.07
CA ASN A 281 -8.90 5.39 -17.26
C ASN A 281 -9.73 5.91 -18.43
N ARG A 282 -9.35 7.08 -18.95
CA ARG A 282 -9.97 7.68 -20.12
C ARG A 282 -8.92 7.90 -21.21
N THR A 283 -9.00 7.15 -22.30
CA THR A 283 -7.96 7.09 -23.33
C THR A 283 -6.55 6.73 -22.80
N ALA A 284 -6.51 5.97 -21.70
CA ALA A 284 -5.32 5.60 -20.95
C ALA A 284 -5.25 4.08 -20.74
N ASN A 285 -4.04 3.53 -20.79
CA ASN A 285 -3.71 2.11 -20.75
C ASN A 285 -2.64 1.85 -19.67
N PRO A 286 -2.94 2.05 -18.38
CA PRO A 286 -1.96 1.82 -17.33
C PRO A 286 -1.57 0.35 -17.21
N THR A 287 -0.42 0.10 -16.59
CA THR A 287 -0.01 -1.24 -16.17
C THR A 287 -0.19 -1.37 -14.66
N VAL A 288 -0.97 -2.34 -14.22
CA VAL A 288 -1.33 -2.53 -12.81
C VAL A 288 -0.95 -3.95 -12.39
N SER A 289 -0.04 -4.06 -11.42
CA SER A 289 0.49 -5.35 -11.02
C SER A 289 0.62 -5.52 -9.52
N ASN A 290 0.29 -6.71 -9.01
CA ASN A 290 0.43 -7.02 -7.58
C ASN A 290 -0.30 -6.00 -6.68
N CYS A 291 -1.42 -5.45 -7.16
CA CYS A 291 -2.16 -4.39 -6.46
C CYS A 291 -3.42 -4.94 -5.78
N LYS A 292 -3.86 -4.24 -4.73
CA LYS A 292 -5.09 -4.55 -4.00
C LYS A 292 -6.10 -3.41 -4.13
N PHE A 293 -7.35 -3.76 -4.42
CA PHE A 293 -8.48 -2.86 -4.53
C PHE A 293 -9.56 -3.32 -3.53
N THR A 294 -9.79 -2.54 -2.49
CA THR A 294 -10.68 -2.91 -1.38
C THR A 294 -11.70 -1.83 -1.08
N ASP A 295 -12.97 -2.19 -1.05
CA ASP A 295 -14.08 -1.34 -0.61
C ASP A 295 -14.15 0.03 -1.33
N ASN A 296 -13.72 0.08 -2.60
CA ASN A 296 -13.84 1.30 -3.39
C ASN A 296 -15.23 1.37 -4.04
N SER A 297 -15.75 2.59 -4.25
CA SER A 297 -17.13 2.79 -4.69
C SER A 297 -17.29 3.85 -5.79
N ALA A 298 -18.08 3.57 -6.82
CA ALA A 298 -18.48 4.55 -7.85
C ALA A 298 -19.81 4.16 -8.53
N ASN A 299 -20.37 4.96 -9.43
CA ASN A 299 -21.51 4.47 -10.24
C ASN A 299 -21.07 3.42 -11.26
N HIS A 300 -19.88 3.55 -11.84
CA HIS A 300 -19.29 2.58 -12.76
C HIS A 300 -17.90 2.18 -12.28
N GLY A 301 -17.66 0.89 -12.05
CA GLY A 301 -16.33 0.41 -11.69
C GLY A 301 -15.90 0.90 -10.30
N GLY A 302 -16.35 0.25 -9.24
CA GLY A 302 -15.92 0.61 -7.87
C GLY A 302 -14.40 0.55 -7.72
N GLY A 303 -13.78 -0.49 -8.27
CA GLY A 303 -12.32 -0.57 -8.43
C GLY A 303 -11.83 0.25 -9.62
N ILE A 304 -11.99 -0.28 -10.83
CA ILE A 304 -11.47 0.33 -12.07
C ILE A 304 -12.60 0.59 -13.06
N SER A 305 -12.63 1.78 -13.67
CA SER A 305 -13.49 2.09 -14.82
C SER A 305 -12.65 2.48 -16.05
N ASN A 306 -13.01 1.98 -17.24
CA ASN A 306 -12.28 2.18 -18.49
C ASN A 306 -13.17 2.77 -19.60
N TRP A 307 -12.76 3.90 -20.20
CA TRP A 307 -13.57 4.71 -21.13
C TRP A 307 -12.80 5.53 -22.18
N PRO A 308 -12.73 5.06 -23.42
CA PRO A 308 -11.99 3.86 -23.83
C PRO A 308 -10.64 3.73 -23.09
N GLY A 309 -10.23 2.54 -22.68
CA GLY A 309 -8.92 2.29 -22.07
C GLY A 309 -8.66 0.79 -21.92
N ASP A 310 -7.46 0.35 -22.28
CA ASP A 310 -7.08 -1.05 -22.31
C ASP A 310 -5.94 -1.31 -21.30
N PRO A 311 -6.19 -1.21 -19.98
CA PRO A 311 -5.17 -1.49 -18.99
C PRO A 311 -4.74 -2.97 -19.04
N ALA A 312 -3.46 -3.19 -18.73
CA ALA A 312 -2.93 -4.51 -18.41
C ALA A 312 -2.93 -4.68 -16.90
N VAL A 313 -3.76 -5.58 -16.38
CA VAL A 313 -3.93 -5.82 -14.93
C VAL A 313 -3.56 -7.27 -14.63
N PHE A 314 -2.60 -7.49 -13.74
CA PHE A 314 -2.20 -8.85 -13.39
C PHE A 314 -1.78 -9.03 -11.94
N ASN A 315 -1.96 -10.23 -11.40
CA ASN A 315 -1.67 -10.55 -9.99
C ASN A 315 -2.41 -9.62 -9.00
N CYS A 316 -3.60 -9.14 -9.35
CA CYS A 316 -4.31 -8.16 -8.54
C CYS A 316 -5.48 -8.80 -7.78
N THR A 317 -5.85 -8.19 -6.65
CA THR A 317 -7.00 -8.60 -5.85
C THR A 317 -8.02 -7.48 -5.76
N PHE A 318 -9.28 -7.78 -6.07
CA PHE A 318 -10.43 -6.91 -5.97
C PHE A 318 -11.42 -7.49 -4.96
N THR A 319 -11.59 -6.80 -3.83
CA THR A 319 -12.42 -7.25 -2.72
C THR A 319 -13.42 -6.17 -2.31
N GLY A 320 -14.71 -6.50 -2.17
CA GLY A 320 -15.68 -5.58 -1.57
C GLY A 320 -15.96 -4.29 -2.36
N ASN A 321 -15.46 -4.16 -3.60
CA ASN A 321 -15.70 -2.96 -4.40
C ASN A 321 -17.17 -2.93 -4.85
N SER A 322 -17.76 -1.74 -4.84
CA SER A 322 -19.19 -1.56 -5.09
C SER A 322 -19.47 -0.54 -6.20
N ALA A 323 -20.45 -0.82 -7.05
CA ALA A 323 -20.91 0.15 -8.05
C ALA A 323 -22.39 0.06 -8.40
N GLU A 324 -22.90 0.99 -9.22
CA GLU A 324 -24.19 0.77 -9.89
C GLU A 324 -24.00 -0.26 -11.03
N LEU A 325 -22.96 -0.09 -11.86
CA LEU A 325 -22.61 -0.98 -12.98
C LEU A 325 -21.14 -1.43 -12.87
N GLY A 326 -20.86 -2.73 -12.95
CA GLY A 326 -19.49 -3.26 -12.89
C GLY A 326 -18.84 -3.05 -11.52
N GLY A 327 -19.06 -3.95 -10.56
CA GLY A 327 -18.69 -3.71 -9.16
C GLY A 327 -17.18 -3.50 -8.95
N ALA A 328 -16.36 -4.43 -9.43
CA ALA A 328 -14.90 -4.28 -9.38
C ALA A 328 -14.36 -3.53 -10.61
N VAL A 329 -14.73 -4.00 -11.82
CA VAL A 329 -14.25 -3.45 -13.08
C VAL A 329 -15.42 -3.13 -13.99
N PHE A 330 -15.40 -1.94 -14.58
CA PHE A 330 -16.32 -1.53 -15.62
C PHE A 330 -15.55 -1.18 -16.90
N ASN A 331 -16.05 -1.66 -18.03
CA ASN A 331 -15.47 -1.41 -19.36
C ASN A 331 -16.52 -0.84 -20.29
N ALA A 332 -16.22 0.29 -20.92
CA ALA A 332 -16.97 0.79 -22.06
C ALA A 332 -16.03 1.10 -23.23
N GLU A 333 -16.37 0.57 -24.41
CA GLU A 333 -15.53 0.66 -25.61
C GLU A 333 -14.07 0.23 -25.33
N SER A 334 -13.89 -0.76 -24.45
CA SER A 334 -12.59 -1.12 -23.85
C SER A 334 -12.37 -2.64 -23.80
N SER A 335 -11.12 -3.07 -23.92
CA SER A 335 -10.70 -4.47 -24.01
C SER A 335 -9.49 -4.75 -23.11
N PRO A 336 -9.61 -4.56 -21.78
CA PRO A 336 -8.50 -4.80 -20.86
C PRO A 336 -8.04 -6.25 -20.84
N GLU A 337 -6.78 -6.46 -20.48
CA GLU A 337 -6.21 -7.78 -20.20
C GLU A 337 -6.10 -7.97 -18.68
N LEU A 338 -6.83 -8.95 -18.14
CA LEU A 338 -6.87 -9.28 -16.71
C LEU A 338 -6.29 -10.69 -16.53
N THR A 339 -5.14 -10.83 -15.88
CA THR A 339 -4.45 -12.13 -15.74
C THR A 339 -4.10 -12.45 -14.29
N ASN A 340 -4.38 -13.67 -13.83
CA ASN A 340 -4.05 -14.09 -12.46
C ASN A 340 -4.63 -13.13 -11.40
N CYS A 341 -5.89 -12.73 -11.59
CA CYS A 341 -6.57 -11.80 -10.71
C CYS A 341 -7.66 -12.50 -9.89
N LEU A 342 -7.85 -12.03 -8.66
CA LEU A 342 -8.92 -12.44 -7.78
C LEU A 342 -9.99 -11.34 -7.71
N PHE A 343 -11.25 -11.71 -7.95
CA PHE A 343 -12.42 -10.87 -7.74
C PHE A 343 -13.36 -11.56 -6.76
N THR A 344 -13.54 -10.99 -5.58
CA THR A 344 -14.47 -11.56 -4.59
C THR A 344 -15.20 -10.52 -3.75
N GLY A 345 -16.45 -10.80 -3.38
CA GLY A 345 -17.26 -9.91 -2.56
C GLY A 345 -17.59 -8.58 -3.23
N ASN A 346 -17.35 -8.42 -4.54
CA ASN A 346 -17.67 -7.18 -5.25
C ASN A 346 -19.15 -7.15 -5.62
N SER A 347 -19.74 -5.96 -5.59
CA SER A 347 -21.18 -5.79 -5.80
C SER A 347 -21.47 -4.71 -6.85
N ALA A 348 -22.45 -4.97 -7.69
CA ALA A 348 -23.06 -3.98 -8.55
C ALA A 348 -24.58 -3.98 -8.35
N ARG A 349 -25.27 -2.90 -8.72
CA ARG A 349 -26.73 -2.85 -8.66
C ARG A 349 -27.38 -3.60 -9.82
N GLU A 350 -26.84 -3.45 -11.03
CA GLU A 350 -27.51 -3.92 -12.25
C GLU A 350 -26.69 -4.91 -13.09
N TRP A 351 -25.36 -4.81 -13.12
CA TRP A 351 -24.48 -5.61 -13.99
C TRP A 351 -23.52 -6.49 -13.18
N GLY A 352 -22.51 -7.08 -13.82
CA GLY A 352 -21.56 -7.98 -13.17
C GLY A 352 -20.85 -7.34 -11.99
N GLY A 353 -20.91 -7.99 -10.83
CA GLY A 353 -20.22 -7.59 -9.62
C GLY A 353 -18.71 -7.63 -9.77
N ALA A 354 -18.15 -8.59 -10.50
CA ALA A 354 -16.73 -8.56 -10.82
C ALA A 354 -16.47 -7.68 -12.04
N VAL A 355 -17.08 -7.98 -13.20
CA VAL A 355 -16.81 -7.26 -14.45
C VAL A 355 -18.11 -6.89 -15.18
N GLY A 356 -18.33 -5.60 -15.39
CA GLY A 356 -19.38 -5.07 -16.27
C GLY A 356 -18.79 -4.60 -17.59
N ASN A 357 -19.41 -4.97 -18.71
CA ASN A 357 -18.97 -4.57 -20.05
C ASN A 357 -20.10 -3.90 -20.83
N TYR A 358 -19.74 -2.89 -21.60
CA TYR A 358 -20.65 -2.08 -22.39
C TYR A 358 -20.04 -1.60 -23.71
N SER A 359 -20.90 -1.38 -24.71
CA SER A 359 -20.61 -0.67 -25.95
C SER A 359 -19.43 -1.24 -26.77
N GLY A 360 -19.46 -2.54 -27.06
CA GLY A 360 -18.46 -3.18 -27.93
C GLY A 360 -17.17 -3.57 -27.21
N SER A 361 -17.20 -3.66 -25.89
CA SER A 361 -16.06 -4.07 -25.07
C SER A 361 -15.70 -5.54 -25.28
N SER A 362 -14.41 -5.86 -25.20
CA SER A 362 -13.88 -7.21 -25.45
C SER A 362 -12.78 -7.62 -24.47
N PRO A 363 -13.02 -7.61 -23.14
CA PRO A 363 -11.99 -7.98 -22.17
C PRO A 363 -11.49 -9.41 -22.35
N VAL A 364 -10.24 -9.62 -21.95
CA VAL A 364 -9.59 -10.93 -21.86
C VAL A 364 -9.31 -11.23 -20.39
N LEU A 365 -9.86 -12.33 -19.88
CA LEU A 365 -9.55 -12.83 -18.54
C LEU A 365 -8.87 -14.20 -18.66
N THR A 366 -7.71 -14.36 -18.00
CA THR A 366 -6.98 -15.63 -17.96
C THR A 366 -6.45 -15.92 -16.55
N ASP A 367 -6.55 -17.17 -16.11
CA ASP A 367 -6.08 -17.60 -14.77
C ASP A 367 -6.72 -16.82 -13.60
N CYS A 368 -7.95 -16.31 -13.78
CA CYS A 368 -8.62 -15.50 -12.76
C CYS A 368 -9.61 -16.32 -11.92
N ILE A 369 -9.87 -15.86 -10.70
CA ILE A 369 -10.95 -16.38 -9.86
C ILE A 369 -12.01 -15.29 -9.68
N LEU A 370 -13.24 -15.56 -10.09
CA LEU A 370 -14.40 -14.67 -9.95
C LEU A 370 -15.45 -15.39 -9.11
N TRP A 371 -15.53 -15.04 -7.84
CA TRP A 371 -16.35 -15.78 -6.89
C TRP A 371 -16.95 -14.90 -5.80
N ASN A 372 -18.21 -15.14 -5.45
CA ASN A 372 -18.97 -14.36 -4.46
C ASN A 372 -19.13 -12.87 -4.85
N ASN A 373 -19.28 -12.60 -6.16
CA ASN A 373 -19.65 -11.27 -6.64
C ASN A 373 -21.15 -11.21 -6.99
N THR A 374 -21.77 -10.04 -6.82
CA THR A 374 -23.22 -9.85 -7.00
C THR A 374 -23.52 -8.70 -7.97
N PRO A 375 -24.63 -8.74 -8.73
CA PRO A 375 -25.57 -9.85 -8.91
C PRO A 375 -24.98 -11.09 -9.60
N GLU A 376 -24.04 -10.91 -10.53
CA GLU A 376 -23.35 -12.01 -11.20
C GLU A 376 -21.84 -11.74 -11.36
N GLN A 377 -21.06 -12.71 -11.85
CA GLN A 377 -19.61 -12.52 -12.01
C GLN A 377 -19.31 -11.54 -13.14
N ILE A 378 -19.87 -11.77 -14.33
CA ILE A 378 -19.59 -11.02 -15.54
C ILE A 378 -20.91 -10.67 -16.23
N TYR A 379 -21.04 -9.40 -16.63
CA TYR A 379 -22.10 -8.95 -17.52
C TYR A 379 -21.52 -8.55 -18.88
N LEU A 380 -22.23 -8.94 -19.95
CA LEU A 380 -21.97 -8.53 -21.33
C LEU A 380 -23.21 -7.84 -21.88
N GLY A 381 -23.08 -6.60 -22.33
CA GLY A 381 -24.10 -5.94 -23.13
C GLY A 381 -24.23 -6.56 -24.53
N PRO A 382 -25.22 -6.10 -25.32
CA PRO A 382 -25.62 -6.77 -26.57
C PRO A 382 -24.51 -6.89 -27.63
N ASP A 383 -23.59 -5.93 -27.67
CA ASP A 383 -22.51 -5.84 -28.64
C ASP A 383 -21.14 -6.23 -28.05
N ASP A 384 -21.12 -6.65 -26.79
CA ASP A 384 -19.90 -6.98 -26.07
C ASP A 384 -19.51 -8.45 -26.27
N ASN A 385 -18.23 -8.73 -26.09
CA ASN A 385 -17.71 -10.09 -26.09
C ASN A 385 -16.73 -10.23 -24.93
N ALA A 386 -16.41 -11.45 -24.51
CA ALA A 386 -15.31 -11.66 -23.58
C ALA A 386 -14.63 -12.98 -23.84
N ARG A 387 -13.29 -12.97 -23.79
CA ARG A 387 -12.50 -14.19 -23.86
C ARG A 387 -12.04 -14.58 -22.46
N ILE A 388 -12.68 -15.59 -21.90
CA ILE A 388 -12.42 -16.10 -20.55
C ILE A 388 -11.84 -17.52 -20.67
N THR A 389 -10.63 -17.73 -20.18
CA THR A 389 -9.94 -19.03 -20.29
C THR A 389 -9.15 -19.36 -19.03
N TYR A 390 -9.12 -20.63 -18.63
CA TYR A 390 -8.44 -21.07 -17.41
C TYR A 390 -8.88 -20.33 -16.13
N CYS A 391 -10.12 -19.83 -16.09
CA CYS A 391 -10.66 -19.13 -14.94
C CYS A 391 -11.56 -20.03 -14.10
N ASP A 392 -11.66 -19.74 -12.81
CA ASP A 392 -12.70 -20.28 -11.93
C ASP A 392 -13.79 -19.22 -11.77
N VAL A 393 -14.97 -19.49 -12.33
CA VAL A 393 -16.08 -18.51 -12.41
C VAL A 393 -17.32 -19.11 -11.79
N GLN A 394 -17.79 -18.50 -10.70
CA GLN A 394 -18.99 -18.94 -9.99
C GLN A 394 -20.22 -18.95 -10.92
N GLY A 395 -20.87 -20.10 -11.02
CA GLY A 395 -22.01 -20.33 -11.93
C GLY A 395 -21.59 -20.72 -13.35
N GLY A 396 -20.28 -20.84 -13.60
CA GLY A 396 -19.68 -21.32 -14.83
C GLY A 396 -19.58 -20.27 -15.94
N TRP A 397 -18.56 -20.41 -16.79
CA TRP A 397 -18.41 -19.60 -18.01
C TRP A 397 -17.80 -20.41 -19.17
N PRO A 398 -18.33 -20.30 -20.40
CA PRO A 398 -17.79 -21.03 -21.54
C PRO A 398 -16.37 -20.61 -21.89
N GLY A 399 -15.47 -21.58 -22.04
CA GLY A 399 -14.09 -21.34 -22.47
C GLY A 399 -13.17 -22.51 -22.12
N PRO A 400 -12.04 -22.68 -22.83
CA PRO A 400 -11.07 -23.72 -22.50
C PRO A 400 -10.52 -23.53 -21.08
N GLY A 401 -10.49 -24.63 -20.32
CA GLY A 401 -9.88 -24.68 -18.99
C GLY A 401 -10.69 -24.02 -17.87
N ASN A 402 -11.85 -23.42 -18.17
CA ASN A 402 -12.66 -22.81 -17.13
C ASN A 402 -13.31 -23.87 -16.24
N ILE A 403 -13.41 -23.55 -14.95
CA ILE A 403 -14.08 -24.37 -13.93
C ILE A 403 -15.11 -23.51 -13.17
N ASP A 404 -15.96 -24.20 -12.43
CA ASP A 404 -16.92 -23.64 -11.47
C ASP A 404 -16.83 -24.53 -10.23
N ALA A 405 -15.80 -24.28 -9.43
CA ALA A 405 -15.52 -25.03 -8.23
C ALA A 405 -15.39 -24.04 -7.07
N ASP A 406 -15.77 -24.46 -5.86
CA ASP A 406 -15.48 -23.65 -4.69
C ASP A 406 -13.96 -23.43 -4.63
N PRO A 407 -13.47 -22.17 -4.71
CA PRO A 407 -12.04 -21.89 -4.68
C PRO A 407 -11.45 -22.16 -3.29
N CYS A 408 -12.28 -22.57 -2.33
CA CYS A 408 -11.92 -22.80 -0.94
C CYS A 408 -11.20 -21.57 -0.36
N PHE A 409 -11.73 -20.37 -0.66
CA PHE A 409 -11.23 -19.17 -0.02
C PHE A 409 -11.35 -19.35 1.49
N VAL A 410 -10.22 -19.37 2.15
CA VAL A 410 -10.15 -18.91 3.53
C VAL A 410 -10.35 -17.40 3.40
N GLU A 411 -11.50 -16.88 3.84
CA GLU A 411 -11.95 -15.51 3.56
C GLU A 411 -10.78 -14.50 3.61
N MET A 412 -10.54 -13.75 2.52
CA MET A 412 -9.55 -12.66 2.57
C MET A 412 -10.12 -11.51 3.40
N GLY A 413 -9.82 -11.55 4.69
CA GLY A 413 -10.42 -10.72 5.75
C GLY A 413 -10.79 -11.54 6.98
N ASN A 414 -10.88 -12.85 6.82
CA ASN A 414 -11.05 -13.87 7.85
C ASN A 414 -10.22 -15.09 7.40
N LEU A 415 -8.89 -14.97 7.51
CA LEU A 415 -8.18 -16.17 7.90
C LEU A 415 -8.91 -16.65 9.17
N ASP A 416 -9.05 -17.96 9.38
CA ASP A 416 -9.19 -18.50 10.73
C ASP A 416 -7.90 -18.20 11.55
N LEU A 417 -7.38 -16.97 11.47
CA LEU A 417 -6.28 -16.45 12.22
C LEU A 417 -6.84 -16.18 13.60
N LEU A 418 -6.70 -17.19 14.44
CA LEU A 418 -7.27 -17.17 15.78
C LEU A 418 -6.58 -16.13 16.67
N ALA A 419 -5.33 -15.76 16.39
CA ALA A 419 -4.64 -14.64 17.02
C ALA A 419 -3.40 -14.22 16.21
N TYR A 420 -3.02 -12.95 16.33
CA TYR A 420 -1.77 -12.41 15.83
C TYR A 420 -1.08 -11.50 16.86
N PHE A 421 -0.02 -12.01 17.48
CA PHE A 421 0.76 -11.27 18.48
C PHE A 421 2.06 -10.75 17.87
N LYS A 422 2.20 -9.42 17.84
CA LYS A 422 3.45 -8.74 17.41
C LYS A 422 4.48 -8.68 18.52
N PHE A 423 4.01 -8.68 19.78
CA PHE A 423 4.81 -8.53 20.99
C PHE A 423 5.61 -7.21 21.05
N ASP A 424 5.02 -6.09 20.61
CA ASP A 424 5.62 -4.76 20.52
C ASP A 424 5.22 -3.81 21.68
N GLU A 425 4.54 -4.32 22.70
CA GLU A 425 3.98 -3.53 23.82
C GLU A 425 5.01 -2.89 24.75
N ALA A 426 6.27 -3.34 24.70
CA ALA A 426 7.43 -2.90 25.49
C ALA A 426 7.32 -3.06 27.03
N ASP A 427 6.13 -3.01 27.62
CA ASP A 427 5.86 -3.29 29.04
C ASP A 427 4.45 -3.87 29.30
N GLY A 428 4.13 -4.14 30.57
CA GLY A 428 2.83 -4.63 31.00
C GLY A 428 2.68 -6.15 31.03
N THR A 429 1.44 -6.63 31.28
CA THR A 429 1.10 -8.05 31.43
C THR A 429 0.13 -8.55 30.36
N THR A 430 -0.06 -7.78 29.29
CA THR A 430 -1.00 -8.10 28.21
C THR A 430 -0.25 -8.11 26.89
N ALA A 431 -0.36 -9.20 26.14
CA ALA A 431 0.06 -9.26 24.74
C ALA A 431 -1.17 -9.00 23.87
N TYR A 432 -1.20 -7.88 23.15
CA TYR A 432 -2.35 -7.54 22.33
C TYR A 432 -2.33 -8.33 21.04
N ASP A 433 -3.33 -9.19 20.90
CA ASP A 433 -3.74 -9.70 19.59
C ASP A 433 -4.15 -8.53 18.68
N SER A 434 -3.44 -8.37 17.57
CA SER A 434 -3.67 -7.34 16.56
C SER A 434 -5.00 -7.50 15.81
N ILE A 435 -5.66 -8.66 15.94
CA ILE A 435 -7.00 -8.92 15.42
C ILE A 435 -8.07 -8.42 16.41
N GLY A 436 -7.70 -8.26 17.69
CA GLY A 436 -8.55 -7.68 18.73
C GLY A 436 -9.49 -8.66 19.43
N ILE A 437 -9.35 -9.97 19.20
CA ILE A 437 -10.30 -10.98 19.71
C ILE A 437 -9.70 -11.74 20.90
N ASN A 438 -8.41 -12.07 20.85
CA ASN A 438 -7.77 -13.01 21.76
C ASN A 438 -6.52 -12.42 22.41
N HIS A 439 -6.63 -11.28 23.10
CA HIS A 439 -5.51 -10.72 23.86
C HIS A 439 -4.97 -11.74 24.88
N GLY A 440 -3.65 -11.91 24.89
CA GLY A 440 -2.94 -12.84 25.75
C GLY A 440 -2.58 -12.21 27.08
N ILE A 441 -2.54 -13.01 28.14
CA ILE A 441 -2.07 -12.60 29.47
C ILE A 441 -0.65 -13.14 29.64
N VAL A 442 0.31 -12.26 29.93
CA VAL A 442 1.72 -12.62 30.08
C VAL A 442 2.01 -13.02 31.53
N HIS A 443 2.55 -14.22 31.71
CA HIS A 443 2.95 -14.77 33.01
C HIS A 443 4.48 -14.95 33.03
N GLY A 444 5.16 -14.16 33.85
CA GLY A 444 6.60 -14.29 34.13
C GLY A 444 7.54 -13.75 33.04
N ALA A 445 7.18 -13.89 31.77
CA ALA A 445 8.01 -13.46 30.64
C ALA A 445 8.27 -11.94 30.65
N HIS A 446 9.45 -11.55 30.14
CA HIS A 446 9.87 -10.15 30.06
C HIS A 446 9.94 -9.65 28.63
N TRP A 447 9.43 -8.45 28.38
CA TRP A 447 9.55 -7.77 27.09
C TRP A 447 11.03 -7.50 26.73
N THR A 448 11.38 -7.73 25.47
CA THR A 448 12.74 -7.57 24.94
C THR A 448 12.71 -7.21 23.45
N SER A 449 13.87 -6.97 22.85
CA SER A 449 13.98 -6.74 21.41
C SER A 449 13.86 -8.05 20.62
N GLY A 450 12.95 -8.08 19.66
CA GLY A 450 12.64 -9.23 18.84
C GLY A 450 13.44 -9.31 17.53
N LYS A 451 13.04 -10.26 16.67
CA LYS A 451 13.49 -10.31 15.28
C LYS A 451 12.94 -9.13 14.47
N ILE A 452 11.71 -8.75 14.78
CA ILE A 452 10.95 -7.64 14.24
C ILE A 452 10.45 -6.89 15.47
N ASN A 453 10.86 -5.64 15.67
CA ASN A 453 10.46 -4.81 16.81
C ASN A 453 10.67 -5.48 18.18
N GLY A 454 9.60 -5.83 18.88
CA GLY A 454 9.60 -6.44 20.21
C GLY A 454 9.48 -7.97 20.21
N ALA A 455 9.67 -8.56 21.39
CA ALA A 455 9.44 -9.98 21.68
C ALA A 455 9.26 -10.18 23.19
N LEU A 456 8.86 -11.38 23.58
CA LEU A 456 8.94 -11.85 24.96
C LEU A 456 10.14 -12.79 25.14
N ASN A 457 10.90 -12.57 26.22
CA ASN A 457 11.95 -13.46 26.69
C ASN A 457 11.39 -14.37 27.78
N PHE A 458 11.45 -15.68 27.53
CA PHE A 458 10.97 -16.72 28.43
C PHE A 458 12.15 -17.36 29.16
N ASP A 459 12.00 -17.58 30.46
CA ASP A 459 13.04 -18.15 31.34
C ASP A 459 13.29 -19.65 31.10
N GLY A 460 12.39 -20.32 30.39
CA GLY A 460 12.45 -21.76 30.09
C GLY A 460 12.00 -22.66 31.22
N TYR A 461 11.35 -22.13 32.27
CA TYR A 461 10.85 -22.89 33.42
C TYR A 461 9.35 -22.72 33.66
N SER A 462 8.86 -21.48 33.70
CA SER A 462 7.47 -21.19 34.11
C SER A 462 6.77 -20.11 33.31
N ASP A 463 7.48 -19.45 32.40
CA ASP A 463 6.93 -18.34 31.65
C ASP A 463 6.00 -18.83 30.53
N TYR A 464 4.85 -18.17 30.36
CA TYR A 464 3.91 -18.44 29.26
C TYR A 464 3.01 -17.25 28.97
N VAL A 465 2.33 -17.28 27.82
CA VAL A 465 1.25 -16.37 27.48
C VAL A 465 -0.04 -17.18 27.42
N GLU A 466 -1.01 -16.84 28.27
CA GLU A 466 -2.32 -17.48 28.31
C GLU A 466 -3.25 -16.82 27.28
N VAL A 467 -3.82 -17.63 26.37
CA VAL A 467 -4.75 -17.14 25.33
C VAL A 467 -6.11 -17.86 25.49
N PRO A 468 -7.10 -17.24 26.16
CA PRO A 468 -8.27 -17.96 26.68
C PRO A 468 -9.32 -18.34 25.62
N GLY A 469 -9.32 -17.70 24.44
CA GLY A 469 -10.37 -17.89 23.43
C GLY A 469 -10.04 -18.87 22.31
N ILE A 470 -8.90 -19.58 22.38
CA ILE A 470 -8.46 -20.50 21.33
C ILE A 470 -8.59 -21.95 21.83
N THR A 471 -9.42 -22.75 21.15
CA THR A 471 -9.55 -24.19 21.40
C THR A 471 -8.65 -24.98 20.45
N ASN A 472 -8.24 -26.19 20.84
CA ASN A 472 -7.33 -27.04 20.07
C ASN A 472 -7.98 -27.52 18.76
N PRO A 473 -7.59 -26.98 17.59
CA PRO A 473 -8.24 -27.33 16.34
C PRO A 473 -7.62 -28.60 15.71
N ILE A 474 -8.43 -29.36 14.97
CA ILE A 474 -7.96 -30.53 14.23
C ILE A 474 -7.18 -30.15 12.97
N ASP A 475 -7.45 -28.98 12.42
CA ASP A 475 -6.83 -28.32 11.28
C ASP A 475 -6.28 -26.95 11.71
N MET A 476 -4.98 -26.73 11.56
CA MET A 476 -4.32 -25.60 12.21
C MET A 476 -3.05 -25.21 11.48
N THR A 477 -2.71 -23.92 11.56
CA THR A 477 -1.39 -23.41 11.18
C THR A 477 -0.84 -22.54 12.30
N TYR A 478 0.40 -22.80 12.71
CA TYR A 478 1.15 -21.90 13.58
C TYR A 478 2.34 -21.32 12.84
N MET A 479 2.62 -20.05 13.09
CA MET A 479 3.78 -19.35 12.56
C MET A 479 4.37 -18.48 13.67
N LEU A 480 5.67 -18.62 13.92
CA LEU A 480 6.36 -17.81 14.91
C LEU A 480 7.84 -17.62 14.59
N TRP A 481 8.36 -16.47 15.01
CA TRP A 481 9.79 -16.22 15.11
C TRP A 481 10.29 -16.64 16.49
N ILE A 482 11.37 -17.41 16.53
CA ILE A 482 11.99 -17.84 17.79
C ILE A 482 13.51 -17.64 17.77
N ARG A 483 14.07 -17.47 18.96
CA ARG A 483 15.52 -17.53 19.20
C ARG A 483 15.79 -18.37 20.45
N ALA A 484 16.13 -19.64 20.26
CA ALA A 484 16.42 -20.52 21.38
C ALA A 484 17.72 -20.12 22.09
N HIS A 485 17.69 -19.95 23.41
CA HIS A 485 18.88 -19.65 24.23
C HIS A 485 19.53 -20.90 24.83
N SER A 486 18.77 -21.99 24.94
CA SER A 486 19.26 -23.33 25.29
C SER A 486 18.31 -24.39 24.74
N HIS A 487 18.75 -25.65 24.71
CA HIS A 487 17.89 -26.82 24.52
C HIS A 487 17.91 -27.70 25.77
N ASN A 488 17.92 -27.09 26.96
CA ASN A 488 17.96 -27.81 28.23
C ASN A 488 16.62 -28.54 28.45
N GLY A 489 16.65 -29.71 29.10
CA GLY A 489 15.46 -30.57 29.28
C GLY A 489 15.29 -31.58 28.15
N MET A 490 14.20 -32.37 28.17
CA MET A 490 13.93 -33.34 27.09
C MET A 490 13.31 -32.66 25.85
N TRP A 491 12.48 -31.63 26.06
CA TRP A 491 11.88 -30.77 25.03
C TRP A 491 11.57 -29.37 25.61
N ASN A 492 11.41 -28.38 24.73
CA ASN A 492 10.95 -27.02 25.04
C ASN A 492 9.65 -26.76 24.27
N THR A 493 8.56 -26.51 24.99
CA THR A 493 7.26 -26.24 24.39
C THR A 493 7.20 -24.81 23.87
N LEU A 494 6.69 -24.64 22.64
CA LEU A 494 6.42 -23.33 22.06
C LEU A 494 4.92 -23.01 22.08
N ILE A 495 4.09 -24.01 21.82
CA ILE A 495 2.62 -23.91 21.86
C ILE A 495 2.09 -25.19 22.49
N GLU A 496 1.18 -25.05 23.45
CA GLU A 496 0.43 -26.14 24.07
C GLU A 496 -1.04 -25.78 24.25
N PHE A 497 -1.88 -26.81 24.28
CA PHE A 497 -3.28 -26.72 24.69
C PHE A 497 -3.49 -27.59 25.93
N ALA A 498 -4.51 -27.28 26.73
CA ALA A 498 -4.81 -28.05 27.94
C ALA A 498 -5.16 -29.54 27.65
N ASN A 499 -5.01 -30.40 28.67
CA ASN A 499 -5.42 -31.82 28.67
C ASN A 499 -4.66 -32.75 27.71
N ASP A 500 -3.33 -32.79 27.77
CA ASP A 500 -2.48 -33.67 26.93
C ASP A 500 -2.73 -33.49 25.42
N ALA A 501 -3.07 -32.27 25.01
CA ALA A 501 -3.27 -31.92 23.62
C ALA A 501 -1.93 -31.79 22.87
N PRO A 502 -1.95 -31.87 21.53
CA PRO A 502 -0.77 -31.71 20.69
C PRO A 502 0.01 -30.44 21.02
N TRP A 503 1.27 -30.62 21.41
CA TRP A 503 2.22 -29.53 21.61
C TRP A 503 3.15 -29.40 20.41
N PHE A 504 3.55 -28.18 20.12
CA PHE A 504 4.56 -27.83 19.13
C PHE A 504 5.79 -27.30 19.86
N GLY A 505 6.98 -27.80 19.53
CA GLY A 505 8.18 -27.39 20.25
C GLY A 505 9.49 -27.90 19.68
N ILE A 506 10.54 -27.82 20.51
CA ILE A 506 11.92 -28.11 20.13
C ILE A 506 12.47 -29.20 21.05
N LEU A 507 12.98 -30.28 20.47
CA LEU A 507 13.65 -31.34 21.21
C LEU A 507 15.04 -30.90 21.69
N SER A 508 15.57 -31.57 22.72
CA SER A 508 16.96 -31.38 23.19
C SER A 508 18.04 -31.48 22.10
N THR A 509 17.74 -32.20 21.01
CA THR A 509 18.59 -32.36 19.83
C THR A 509 18.56 -31.14 18.89
N GLY A 510 17.69 -30.16 19.12
CA GLY A 510 17.45 -29.02 18.23
C GLY A 510 16.49 -29.33 17.07
N HIS A 511 15.90 -30.53 17.01
CA HIS A 511 14.83 -30.82 16.05
C HIS A 511 13.53 -30.17 16.50
N VAL A 512 12.74 -29.69 15.55
CA VAL A 512 11.39 -29.16 15.77
C VAL A 512 10.40 -30.32 15.67
N GLU A 513 9.46 -30.41 16.60
CA GLU A 513 8.52 -31.51 16.67
C GLU A 513 7.08 -31.03 16.92
N LEU A 514 6.14 -31.73 16.30
CA LEU A 514 4.72 -31.66 16.63
C LEU A 514 4.27 -33.00 17.24
N TYR A 515 4.00 -33.01 18.55
CA TYR A 515 3.44 -34.10 19.36
C TYR A 515 3.98 -35.51 19.04
N SER A 516 5.30 -35.64 18.85
CA SER A 516 5.97 -36.90 18.48
C SER A 516 5.41 -37.64 17.25
N PHE A 517 4.62 -36.94 16.42
CA PHE A 517 4.10 -37.44 15.15
C PHE A 517 5.01 -37.04 14.00
N VAL A 518 5.46 -35.78 14.02
CA VAL A 518 6.29 -35.21 12.96
C VAL A 518 7.49 -34.52 13.59
N THR A 519 8.68 -35.03 13.27
CA THR A 519 9.96 -34.43 13.68
C THR A 519 10.66 -33.89 12.44
N SER A 520 11.22 -32.68 12.53
CA SER A 520 11.96 -32.06 11.44
C SER A 520 13.23 -32.85 11.11
N ALA A 521 13.60 -32.96 9.83
CA ALA A 521 14.91 -33.51 9.45
C ALA A 521 16.06 -32.54 9.75
N MET A 522 15.76 -31.24 9.79
CA MET A 522 16.72 -30.17 10.09
C MET A 522 16.69 -29.79 11.56
N THR A 523 17.86 -29.44 12.12
CA THR A 523 17.98 -28.89 13.48
C THR A 523 18.11 -27.37 13.45
N ILE A 524 17.61 -26.70 14.49
CA ILE A 524 17.88 -25.29 14.76
C ILE A 524 19.08 -25.13 15.70
N SER A 525 19.80 -24.01 15.57
CA SER A 525 20.96 -23.67 16.40
C SER A 525 20.60 -22.65 17.47
N ILE A 526 21.24 -22.76 18.64
CA ILE A 526 21.09 -21.79 19.74
C ILE A 526 21.61 -20.41 19.31
N GLY A 527 20.91 -19.36 19.74
CA GLY A 527 21.32 -17.96 19.57
C GLY A 527 21.00 -17.35 18.21
N GLN A 528 20.35 -18.10 17.31
CA GLN A 528 19.92 -17.62 15.99
C GLN A 528 18.39 -17.52 15.91
N TRP A 529 17.91 -16.57 15.11
CA TRP A 529 16.49 -16.42 14.80
C TRP A 529 16.06 -17.40 13.72
N TYR A 530 14.96 -18.10 13.96
CA TYR A 530 14.30 -18.97 12.99
C TYR A 530 12.83 -18.61 12.86
N HIS A 531 12.33 -18.65 11.63
CA HIS A 531 10.91 -18.63 11.35
C HIS A 531 10.41 -20.07 11.27
N LEU A 532 9.60 -20.48 12.23
CA LEU A 532 9.01 -21.81 12.27
C LEU A 532 7.55 -21.71 11.83
N ALA A 533 7.15 -22.64 10.97
CA ALA A 533 5.75 -22.84 10.67
C ALA A 533 5.40 -24.32 10.73
N VAL A 534 4.19 -24.62 11.21
CA VAL A 534 3.61 -25.96 11.13
C VAL A 534 2.19 -25.84 10.60
N THR A 535 1.84 -26.68 9.64
CA THR A 535 0.49 -26.75 9.07
C THR A 535 -0.06 -28.15 9.27
N SER A 536 -1.35 -28.28 9.55
CA SER A 536 -2.06 -29.54 9.61
C SER A 536 -3.50 -29.40 9.13
N ASP A 537 -3.99 -30.38 8.39
CA ASP A 537 -5.35 -30.46 7.84
C ASP A 537 -6.20 -31.56 8.51
N GLY A 538 -5.78 -32.00 9.71
CA GLY A 538 -6.37 -33.14 10.42
C GLY A 538 -5.93 -34.51 9.92
N HIS A 539 -5.27 -34.61 8.76
CA HIS A 539 -4.83 -35.86 8.14
C HIS A 539 -3.30 -35.95 8.02
N ALA A 540 -2.62 -34.84 7.75
CA ALA A 540 -1.18 -34.74 7.68
C ALA A 540 -0.70 -33.49 8.43
N SER A 541 0.58 -33.48 8.76
CA SER A 541 1.25 -32.28 9.25
C SER A 541 2.60 -32.06 8.57
N ILE A 542 2.89 -30.79 8.27
CA ILE A 542 4.13 -30.37 7.59
C ILE A 542 4.82 -29.33 8.47
N ILE A 543 6.12 -29.52 8.70
CA ILE A 543 6.97 -28.56 9.42
C ILE A 543 7.82 -27.80 8.41
N TYR A 544 7.89 -26.48 8.57
CA TYR A 544 8.74 -25.57 7.80
C TYR A 544 9.70 -24.82 8.72
N ILE A 545 10.96 -24.68 8.27
CA ILE A 545 11.99 -23.89 8.95
C ILE A 545 12.57 -22.90 7.94
N ASN A 546 12.45 -21.60 8.24
CA ASN A 546 12.81 -20.49 7.36
C ASN A 546 12.20 -20.61 5.96
N GLY A 547 10.94 -21.03 5.90
CA GLY A 547 10.18 -21.23 4.65
C GLY A 547 10.50 -22.53 3.89
N ASN A 548 11.50 -23.31 4.31
CA ASN A 548 11.82 -24.59 3.69
C ASN A 548 11.09 -25.72 4.40
N GLN A 549 10.46 -26.63 3.65
CA GLN A 549 9.85 -27.83 4.20
C GLN A 549 10.92 -28.72 4.85
N ALA A 550 10.79 -28.96 6.15
CA ALA A 550 11.72 -29.73 6.96
C ALA A 550 11.21 -31.14 7.30
N SER A 551 9.89 -31.39 7.23
CA SER A 551 9.28 -32.72 7.36
C SER A 551 7.83 -32.74 6.87
N ASN A 552 7.30 -33.92 6.59
CA ASN A 552 5.89 -34.19 6.29
C ASN A 552 5.56 -35.61 6.77
N ALA A 553 4.50 -35.77 7.55
CA ALA A 553 3.97 -37.10 7.89
C ALA A 553 2.44 -37.11 7.98
N GLU A 554 1.86 -38.27 7.65
CA GLU A 554 0.45 -38.56 7.90
C GLU A 554 0.21 -38.75 9.41
N LEU A 555 -0.87 -38.16 9.92
CA LEU A 555 -1.32 -38.33 11.29
C LEU A 555 -2.07 -39.65 11.44
N PRO A 556 -1.91 -40.36 12.58
CA PRO A 556 -2.69 -41.55 12.84
C PRO A 556 -4.19 -41.20 12.95
N ASN A 557 -5.05 -42.09 12.41
CA ASN A 557 -6.53 -41.94 12.30
C ASN A 557 -7.31 -41.66 13.62
N THR A 558 -6.64 -41.49 14.75
CA THR A 558 -7.24 -41.27 16.07
C THR A 558 -7.46 -39.81 16.44
N ARG A 559 -7.16 -38.84 15.57
CA ARG A 559 -7.46 -37.40 15.79
C ARG A 559 -8.95 -37.06 15.58
N THR A 560 -9.87 -37.99 15.81
CA THR A 560 -11.31 -37.74 15.81
C THR A 560 -11.69 -37.02 17.09
N GLY A 561 -12.16 -35.78 16.98
CA GLY A 561 -12.38 -34.86 18.09
C GLY A 561 -13.23 -35.42 19.24
N ALA A 562 -12.69 -35.29 20.46
CA ALA A 562 -13.44 -35.27 21.70
C ALA A 562 -12.58 -34.55 22.75
N GLY A 563 -13.01 -33.35 23.17
CA GLY A 563 -12.38 -32.54 24.21
C GLY A 563 -12.59 -31.07 23.96
#